data_AF-A0AAW9S240-F1
#
_entry.id   AF-A0AAW9S240-F1
#
_cell.length_a   1.000
_cell.length_b   1.000
_cell.length_c   1.000
_cell.angle_alpha   90.00
_cell.angle_beta   90.00
_cell.angle_gamma   90.00
#
_symmetry.space_group_name_H-M   'P 1'
#
loop_
_entity.id
_entity.type
_entity.pdbx_description
1 polymer ?
#
loop_
_entity_poly.entity_id
_entity_poly.type
_entity_poly.pdbx_seq_one_letter_code
_entity_poly.pdbx_strand_id
1 'polypeptide(L)'
;MMNKVLYFLLLLFFIYSTGAGPLLLAQASQFPLAFPEEEAIEEVLRTSRMKFKNVRLRPAPTEGQVRIGSVCKDGSLSKATRNGACSGHGGVAYWLYKHPDSLQIAGAVVALVPKSKRQALAPSSTLEETLEVEDVLPIPVEELPVEKEPSFRLLLYVLLIFCSFITLWISMKKLLKE
;
A
#
# COMPACT_ATOMS: atom_id res chain seq x y z
N MET A 1 -28.23 10.70 44.22
CA MET A 1 -27.54 11.49 43.17
C MET A 1 -26.77 10.65 42.14
N MET A 2 -26.59 9.33 42.34
CA MET A 2 -25.77 8.46 41.48
C MET A 2 -26.39 8.16 40.08
N ASN A 3 -27.71 8.29 39.93
CA ASN A 3 -28.39 7.96 38.68
C ASN A 3 -28.16 8.97 37.55
N LYS A 4 -27.88 10.24 37.87
CA LYS A 4 -27.65 11.28 36.84
C LYS A 4 -26.27 11.16 36.22
N VAL A 5 -25.26 10.78 37.01
CA VAL A 5 -23.88 10.57 36.54
C VAL A 5 -23.80 9.33 35.65
N LEU A 6 -24.48 8.24 36.04
CA LEU A 6 -24.51 7.02 35.24
C LEU A 6 -25.23 7.22 33.89
N TYR A 7 -26.32 7.99 33.88
CA TYR A 7 -27.04 8.31 32.63
C TYR A 7 -26.18 9.14 31.67
N PHE A 8 -25.39 10.07 32.21
CA PHE A 8 -24.50 10.92 31.41
C PHE A 8 -23.35 10.12 30.78
N LEU A 9 -22.74 9.20 31.53
CA LEU A 9 -21.67 8.34 31.02
C LEU A 9 -22.18 7.34 29.95
N LEU A 10 -23.39 6.79 30.13
CA LEU A 10 -24.01 5.92 29.12
C LEU A 10 -24.36 6.68 27.84
N LEU A 11 -24.79 7.93 27.94
CA LEU A 11 -25.03 8.79 26.77
C LEU A 11 -23.74 9.08 25.99
N LEU A 12 -22.65 9.42 26.68
CA LEU A 12 -21.36 9.64 26.04
C LEU A 12 -20.82 8.38 25.35
N PHE A 13 -21.00 7.21 25.98
CA PHE A 13 -20.59 5.93 25.41
C PHE A 13 -21.42 5.56 24.17
N PHE A 14 -22.73 5.90 24.16
CA PHE A 14 -23.62 5.66 23.03
C PHE A 14 -23.28 6.58 21.84
N ILE A 15 -22.97 7.85 22.09
CA ILE A 15 -22.52 8.81 21.07
C ILE A 15 -21.18 8.36 20.46
N TYR A 16 -20.25 7.89 21.30
CA TYR A 16 -18.95 7.42 20.84
C TYR A 16 -19.02 6.11 20.04
N SER A 17 -19.89 5.18 20.43
CA SER A 17 -20.01 3.86 19.77
C SER A 17 -20.85 3.86 18.50
N THR A 18 -21.79 4.79 18.35
CA THR A 18 -22.66 4.86 17.15
C THR A 18 -22.04 5.63 16.00
N GLY A 19 -20.85 6.24 16.18
CA GLY A 19 -20.12 6.88 15.09
C GLY A 19 -20.89 8.02 14.41
N ALA A 20 -21.93 8.55 15.06
CA ALA A 20 -22.68 9.71 14.60
C ALA A 20 -21.84 10.98 14.86
N GLY A 21 -20.72 11.08 14.15
CA GLY A 21 -20.04 12.34 13.96
C GLY A 21 -21.00 13.35 13.32
N PRO A 22 -20.82 14.65 13.57
CA PRO A 22 -21.66 15.68 12.97
C PRO A 22 -21.53 15.62 11.44
N LEU A 23 -22.59 15.13 10.79
CA LEU A 23 -22.85 15.25 9.36
C LEU A 23 -23.02 16.74 9.03
N LEU A 24 -21.90 17.40 8.73
CA LEU A 24 -21.92 18.70 8.07
C LEU A 24 -21.23 18.55 6.70
N LEU A 25 -22.02 18.83 5.66
CA LEU A 25 -21.63 19.22 4.31
C LEU A 25 -20.90 18.18 3.44
N ALA A 26 -21.69 17.42 2.68
CA ALA A 26 -21.30 17.04 1.34
C ALA A 26 -22.54 17.03 0.43
N GLN A 27 -23.01 18.23 0.06
CA GLN A 27 -23.80 18.39 -1.16
C GLN A 27 -22.86 18.16 -2.34
N ALA A 28 -22.94 16.98 -2.95
CA ALA A 28 -22.37 16.71 -4.25
C ALA A 28 -23.50 16.31 -5.21
N SER A 29 -23.90 17.29 -6.01
CA SER A 29 -24.25 17.17 -7.43
C SER A 29 -25.28 16.11 -7.84
N GLN A 30 -26.54 16.54 -7.99
CA GLN A 30 -27.37 16.08 -9.10
C GLN A 30 -26.68 16.48 -10.42
N PHE A 31 -26.31 15.51 -11.25
CA PHE A 31 -26.06 15.72 -12.67
C PHE A 31 -27.02 14.81 -13.44
N PRO A 32 -27.87 15.35 -14.35
CA PRO A 32 -28.85 14.56 -15.06
C PRO A 32 -28.17 13.74 -16.16
N LEU A 33 -28.47 12.44 -16.18
CA LEU A 33 -28.05 11.52 -17.23
C LEU A 33 -28.97 11.67 -18.44
N ALA A 34 -28.46 12.29 -19.49
CA ALA A 34 -28.94 12.07 -20.85
C ALA A 34 -27.73 12.08 -21.78
N PHE A 35 -27.36 10.91 -22.29
CA PHE A 35 -26.54 10.81 -23.50
C PHE A 35 -27.18 9.79 -24.44
N PRO A 36 -27.22 10.09 -25.76
CA PRO A 36 -27.95 9.31 -26.74
C PRO A 36 -27.13 8.11 -27.24
N GLU A 37 -27.88 7.28 -27.95
CA GLU A 37 -27.59 5.96 -28.48
C GLU A 37 -26.56 5.97 -29.65
N GLU A 38 -25.64 5.00 -29.58
CA GLU A 38 -25.11 4.14 -30.66
C GLU A 38 -24.41 4.75 -31.90
N GLU A 39 -23.10 4.48 -32.08
CA GLU A 39 -22.59 3.84 -33.32
C GLU A 39 -21.11 3.38 -33.21
N ALA A 40 -20.91 2.08 -33.47
CA ALA A 40 -19.86 1.43 -34.26
C ALA A 40 -18.35 1.82 -34.20
N ILE A 41 -17.57 0.82 -33.73
CA ILE A 41 -16.28 0.30 -34.22
C ILE A 41 -14.98 1.08 -33.93
N GLU A 42 -14.22 0.56 -32.97
CA GLU A 42 -12.80 0.20 -33.13
C GLU A 42 -12.47 -0.83 -32.03
N GLU A 43 -12.33 -2.11 -32.35
CA GLU A 43 -11.86 -3.09 -31.35
C GLU A 43 -10.34 -3.00 -31.20
N VAL A 44 -9.90 -1.83 -30.72
CA VAL A 44 -8.62 -1.69 -30.05
C VAL A 44 -8.70 -2.57 -28.81
N LEU A 45 -7.92 -3.64 -28.79
CA LEU A 45 -7.74 -4.50 -27.62
C LEU A 45 -7.16 -3.69 -26.47
N ARG A 46 -8.04 -3.02 -25.72
CA ARG A 46 -7.75 -2.38 -24.44
C ARG A 46 -7.58 -3.48 -23.38
N THR A 47 -6.48 -3.41 -22.64
CA THR A 47 -6.20 -4.27 -21.48
C THR A 47 -7.29 -4.25 -20.41
N SER A 48 -8.23 -3.30 -20.47
CA SER A 48 -9.44 -3.26 -19.63
C SER A 48 -10.46 -4.36 -19.93
N ARG A 49 -10.41 -5.02 -21.09
CA ARG A 49 -11.33 -6.13 -21.45
C ARG A 49 -10.82 -7.50 -21.01
N MET A 50 -9.57 -7.60 -20.53
CA MET A 50 -9.03 -8.83 -19.96
C MET A 50 -9.49 -8.99 -18.51
N LYS A 51 -10.36 -9.98 -18.28
CA LYS A 51 -10.84 -10.37 -16.94
C LYS A 51 -9.73 -11.16 -16.22
N PHE A 52 -8.61 -10.52 -15.95
CA PHE A 52 -7.55 -11.12 -15.14
C PHE A 52 -7.97 -11.12 -13.68
N LYS A 53 -8.44 -12.27 -13.19
CA LYS A 53 -8.36 -12.57 -11.76
C LYS A 53 -6.87 -12.70 -11.44
N ASN A 54 -6.33 -11.75 -10.66
CA ASN A 54 -4.95 -11.69 -10.15
C ASN A 54 -3.89 -10.95 -10.98
N VAL A 55 -4.24 -9.89 -11.73
CA VAL A 55 -3.21 -8.94 -12.20
C VAL A 55 -2.95 -7.90 -11.12
N ARG A 56 -1.76 -7.95 -10.52
CA ARG A 56 -1.22 -6.82 -9.77
C ARG A 56 -0.83 -5.74 -10.78
N LEU A 57 -1.68 -4.73 -10.94
CA LEU A 57 -1.34 -3.55 -11.72
C LEU A 57 -0.15 -2.87 -11.02
N ARG A 58 1.00 -2.81 -11.70
CA ARG A 58 2.12 -2.02 -11.19
C ARG A 58 1.70 -0.55 -11.23
N PRO A 59 1.94 0.22 -10.16
CA PRO A 59 1.61 1.63 -10.14
C PRO A 59 2.30 2.35 -11.32
N ALA A 60 1.59 3.30 -11.91
CA ALA A 60 2.16 4.16 -12.94
C ALA A 60 3.36 4.92 -12.36
N PRO A 61 4.37 5.25 -13.17
CA PRO A 61 5.51 6.01 -12.70
C PRO A 61 5.08 7.36 -12.11
N THR A 62 5.50 7.66 -10.88
CA THR A 62 5.25 8.96 -10.23
C THR A 62 6.23 10.02 -10.73
N GLU A 63 5.85 11.29 -10.53
CA GLU A 63 6.71 12.43 -10.82
C GLU A 63 8.04 12.32 -10.06
N GLY A 64 9.16 12.49 -10.77
CA GLY A 64 10.52 12.34 -10.21
C GLY A 64 11.16 10.95 -10.38
N GLN A 65 10.44 9.93 -10.87
CA GLN A 65 11.05 8.65 -11.21
C GLN A 65 11.82 8.72 -12.55
N VAL A 66 13.10 8.35 -12.52
CA VAL A 66 13.97 8.34 -13.72
C VAL A 66 14.09 6.92 -14.25
N ARG A 67 13.83 6.72 -15.55
CA ARG A 67 14.10 5.43 -16.22
C ARG A 67 15.61 5.18 -16.25
N ILE A 68 16.03 4.02 -15.76
CA ILE A 68 17.46 3.63 -15.70
C ILE A 68 17.80 2.40 -16.55
N GLY A 69 16.78 1.69 -17.04
CA GLY A 69 16.97 0.55 -17.93
C GLY A 69 15.67 -0.16 -18.23
N SER A 70 15.78 -1.36 -18.79
CA SER A 70 14.66 -2.24 -19.09
C SER A 70 15.06 -3.70 -18.92
N VAL A 71 14.05 -4.53 -18.71
CA VAL A 71 14.16 -5.99 -18.78
C VAL A 71 13.45 -6.42 -20.05
N CYS A 72 14.15 -7.19 -20.88
CA CYS A 72 13.63 -7.70 -22.14
C CYS A 72 12.76 -8.95 -21.93
N LYS A 73 12.00 -9.35 -22.95
CA LYS A 73 11.09 -10.51 -22.84
C LYS A 73 11.79 -11.85 -22.67
N ASP A 74 13.03 -11.96 -23.13
CA ASP A 74 13.88 -13.12 -22.90
C ASP A 74 14.52 -13.15 -21.50
N GLY A 75 14.28 -12.14 -20.66
CA GLY A 75 14.81 -12.00 -19.31
C GLY A 75 16.15 -11.25 -19.23
N SER A 76 16.74 -10.87 -20.37
CA SER A 76 17.98 -10.09 -20.37
C SER A 76 17.76 -8.66 -19.84
N LEU A 77 18.81 -8.09 -19.23
CA LEU A 77 18.82 -6.72 -18.73
C LEU A 77 19.46 -5.80 -19.76
N SER A 78 18.78 -4.69 -20.08
CA SER A 78 19.28 -3.64 -20.97
C SER A 78 19.35 -2.32 -20.23
N LYS A 79 20.46 -1.59 -20.37
CA LYS A 79 20.63 -0.24 -19.82
C LYS A 79 19.96 0.83 -20.67
N ALA A 80 19.41 0.48 -21.83
CA ALA A 80 18.73 1.43 -22.68
C ALA A 80 17.38 1.84 -22.07
N THR A 81 17.09 3.15 -22.10
CA THR A 81 15.94 3.80 -21.46
C THR A 81 14.93 4.37 -22.45
N ARG A 82 15.26 4.28 -23.75
CA ARG A 82 14.51 4.84 -24.88
C ARG A 82 13.96 3.75 -25.79
N ASN A 83 13.21 4.16 -26.79
CA ASN A 83 12.67 3.28 -27.82
C ASN A 83 13.79 2.43 -28.46
N GLY A 84 13.52 1.15 -28.69
CA GLY A 84 14.49 0.21 -29.26
C GLY A 84 15.37 -0.54 -28.25
N ALA A 85 15.21 -0.33 -26.94
CA ALA A 85 16.06 -0.92 -25.89
C ALA A 85 16.22 -2.46 -25.92
N CYS A 86 15.21 -3.17 -26.43
CA CYS A 86 15.16 -4.64 -26.49
C CYS A 86 14.77 -5.13 -27.90
N SER A 87 15.14 -4.40 -28.96
CA SER A 87 14.75 -4.74 -30.34
C SER A 87 15.21 -6.15 -30.76
N GLY A 88 16.42 -6.57 -30.36
CA GLY A 88 16.94 -7.92 -30.60
C GLY A 88 16.42 -9.00 -29.64
N HIS A 89 15.75 -8.61 -28.57
CA HIS A 89 15.34 -9.47 -27.46
C HIS A 89 13.81 -9.61 -27.35
N GLY A 90 13.10 -9.43 -28.47
CA GLY A 90 11.63 -9.57 -28.54
C GLY A 90 10.84 -8.41 -27.92
N GLY A 91 11.51 -7.29 -27.62
CA GLY A 91 10.92 -6.10 -27.03
C GLY A 91 11.04 -6.04 -25.51
N VAL A 92 10.64 -4.91 -24.95
CA VAL A 92 10.70 -4.64 -23.52
C VAL A 92 9.59 -5.41 -22.80
N ALA A 93 9.94 -6.14 -21.74
CA ALA A 93 8.97 -6.72 -20.82
C ALA A 93 8.51 -5.69 -19.78
N TYR A 94 9.47 -5.03 -19.11
CA TYR A 94 9.17 -3.93 -18.18
C TYR A 94 10.36 -2.96 -18.04
N TRP A 95 10.05 -1.71 -17.73
CA TRP A 95 11.04 -0.65 -17.50
C TRP A 95 11.51 -0.64 -16.04
N LEU A 96 12.79 -0.31 -15.85
CA LEU A 96 13.42 -0.10 -14.55
C LEU A 96 13.48 1.39 -14.24
N TYR A 97 13.07 1.77 -13.03
CA TYR A 97 13.03 3.15 -12.57
C TYR A 97 13.86 3.31 -11.30
N LYS A 98 14.55 4.44 -11.18
CA LYS A 98 15.15 4.91 -9.94
C LYS A 98 14.13 5.77 -9.21
N HIS A 99 13.74 5.37 -8.00
CA HIS A 99 12.86 6.18 -7.15
C HIS A 99 13.71 7.27 -6.44
N PRO A 100 13.25 8.53 -6.40
CA PRO A 100 13.94 9.57 -5.63
C PRO A 100 13.97 9.25 -4.13
N ASP A 101 12.92 8.60 -3.63
CA ASP A 101 12.78 8.25 -2.21
C ASP A 101 13.71 7.11 -1.76
N SER A 102 14.32 6.37 -2.69
CA SER A 102 15.32 5.35 -2.37
C SER A 102 16.51 5.96 -1.61
N LEU A 103 16.84 7.22 -1.90
CA LEU A 103 17.90 7.96 -1.21
C LEU A 103 17.45 8.47 0.16
N GLN A 104 16.16 8.70 0.36
CA GLN A 104 15.62 9.09 1.67
C GLN A 104 15.62 7.91 2.63
N ILE A 105 15.35 6.69 2.15
CA ILE A 105 15.47 5.48 2.96
C ILE A 105 16.95 5.24 3.31
N ALA A 106 17.87 5.37 2.36
CA ALA A 106 19.31 5.27 2.65
C ALA A 106 19.77 6.35 3.64
N GLY A 107 19.33 7.61 3.47
CA GLY A 107 19.64 8.71 4.38
C GLY A 107 19.02 8.54 5.78
N ALA A 108 17.79 8.03 5.87
CA ALA A 108 17.14 7.72 7.14
C ALA A 108 17.83 6.55 7.85
N VAL A 109 18.22 5.49 7.12
CA VAL A 109 19.02 4.39 7.66
C VAL A 109 20.37 4.89 8.15
N VAL A 110 21.05 5.78 7.41
CA VAL A 110 22.31 6.43 7.85
C VAL A 110 22.11 7.31 9.09
N ALA A 111 20.96 7.97 9.23
CA ALA A 111 20.62 8.76 10.41
C ALA A 111 20.38 7.91 11.66
N LEU A 112 19.83 6.70 11.49
CA LEU A 112 19.63 5.71 12.55
C LEU A 112 20.93 4.98 12.96
N VAL A 113 21.98 5.04 12.12
CA VAL A 113 23.29 4.50 12.50
C VAL A 113 23.93 5.39 13.58
N PRO A 114 24.28 4.84 14.76
CA PRO A 114 24.94 5.59 15.82
C PRO A 114 26.25 6.20 15.33
N LYS A 115 26.54 7.44 15.78
CA LYS A 115 27.68 8.26 15.32
C LYS A 115 29.03 7.56 15.41
N SER A 116 29.17 6.61 16.33
CA SER A 116 30.36 5.77 16.51
C SER A 116 30.70 4.87 15.31
N LYS A 117 29.76 4.59 14.41
CA LYS A 117 29.97 3.74 13.22
C LYS A 117 29.97 4.51 11.89
N ARG A 118 29.80 5.84 11.91
CA ARG A 118 29.67 6.68 10.70
C ARG A 118 30.99 6.93 9.95
N GLN A 119 32.13 6.78 10.61
CA GLN A 119 33.44 7.07 9.99
C GLN A 119 33.93 6.00 9.00
N ALA A 120 33.19 4.91 8.81
CA ALA A 120 33.52 3.89 7.80
C ALA A 120 32.73 4.05 6.49
N LEU A 121 31.85 5.05 6.35
CA LEU A 121 30.96 5.20 5.18
C LEU A 121 31.04 6.61 4.59
N ALA A 122 32.23 7.02 4.16
CA ALA A 122 32.37 8.13 3.21
C ALA A 122 32.26 7.59 1.78
N PRO A 123 31.48 8.23 0.88
CA PRO A 123 31.53 7.91 -0.55
C PRO A 123 32.83 8.49 -1.11
N SER A 124 33.86 7.66 -1.26
CA SER A 124 35.04 8.01 -2.04
C SER A 124 34.63 8.12 -3.51
N SER A 125 34.38 9.35 -3.96
CA SER A 125 34.52 9.74 -5.36
C SER A 125 35.91 9.36 -5.86
N THR A 126 36.00 8.97 -7.13
CA THR A 126 37.22 8.53 -7.86
C THR A 126 37.77 7.18 -7.40
N LEU A 127 37.53 6.14 -8.19
CA LEU A 127 38.44 5.65 -9.23
C LEU A 127 37.67 4.65 -10.13
N GLU A 128 37.68 4.90 -11.44
CA GLU A 128 37.60 3.83 -12.42
C GLU A 128 38.81 2.94 -12.17
N GLU A 129 38.60 1.75 -11.62
CA GLU A 129 39.60 0.70 -11.63
C GLU A 129 38.89 -0.62 -11.88
N THR A 130 39.21 -1.19 -13.03
CA THR A 130 38.90 -2.54 -13.45
C THR A 130 39.28 -3.52 -12.36
N LEU A 131 38.29 -4.20 -11.77
CA LEU A 131 38.54 -5.34 -10.90
C LEU A 131 37.54 -6.44 -11.21
N GLU A 132 38.13 -7.60 -11.43
CA GLU A 132 37.54 -8.83 -11.90
C GLU A 132 36.45 -9.33 -10.95
N VAL A 133 35.49 -10.02 -11.54
CA VAL A 133 34.41 -10.72 -10.87
C VAL A 133 35.01 -11.92 -10.14
N GLU A 134 35.50 -11.71 -8.92
CA GLU A 134 35.68 -12.79 -7.95
C GLU A 134 34.45 -12.85 -7.04
N ASP A 135 33.73 -13.97 -7.21
CA ASP A 135 32.92 -14.67 -6.23
C ASP A 135 32.15 -13.83 -5.20
N VAL A 136 30.94 -13.44 -5.62
CA VAL A 136 29.87 -12.98 -4.72
C VAL A 136 29.52 -14.12 -3.77
N LEU A 137 30.12 -14.10 -2.58
CA LEU A 137 29.69 -14.91 -1.46
C LEU A 137 28.21 -14.62 -1.15
N PRO A 138 27.39 -15.64 -0.85
CA PRO A 138 25.98 -15.46 -0.56
C PRO A 138 25.80 -14.56 0.67
N ILE A 139 25.19 -13.39 0.47
CA ILE A 139 24.78 -12.53 1.56
C ILE A 139 23.69 -13.28 2.35
N PRO A 140 23.81 -13.46 3.67
CA PRO A 140 22.74 -14.00 4.49
C PRO A 140 21.54 -13.06 4.37
N VAL A 141 20.44 -13.57 3.81
CA VAL A 141 19.18 -12.84 3.75
C VAL A 141 18.65 -12.79 5.18
N GLU A 142 18.94 -11.70 5.89
CA GLU A 142 18.40 -11.46 7.21
C GLU A 142 16.89 -11.24 7.03
N GLU A 143 16.10 -12.22 7.48
CA GLU A 143 14.66 -12.27 7.32
C GLU A 143 14.03 -11.03 7.94
N LEU A 144 13.55 -10.12 7.08
CA LEU A 144 12.73 -8.99 7.52
C LEU A 144 11.53 -9.55 8.30
N PRO A 145 11.21 -8.99 9.48
CA PRO A 145 10.11 -9.47 10.30
C PRO A 145 8.81 -9.31 9.51
N VAL A 146 8.23 -10.44 9.14
CA VAL A 146 6.91 -10.53 8.53
C VAL A 146 5.93 -9.86 9.48
N GLU A 147 5.47 -8.66 9.11
CA GLU A 147 4.40 -7.98 9.82
C GLU A 147 3.17 -8.89 9.77
N LYS A 148 2.87 -9.52 10.92
CA LYS A 148 1.72 -10.39 11.09
C LYS A 148 0.47 -9.54 10.95
N GLU A 149 -0.11 -9.58 9.75
CA GLU A 149 -1.47 -9.15 9.47
C GLU A 149 -2.39 -9.56 10.64
N PRO A 150 -3.23 -8.65 11.16
CA PRO A 150 -4.08 -8.93 12.31
C PRO A 150 -4.95 -10.14 11.98
N SER A 151 -4.64 -11.27 12.61
CA SER A 151 -5.32 -12.53 12.33
C SER A 151 -6.83 -12.32 12.50
N PHE A 152 -7.61 -12.68 11.49
CA PHE A 152 -9.08 -12.64 11.46
C PHE A 152 -9.73 -13.20 12.74
N ARG A 153 -9.02 -14.07 13.45
CA ARG A 153 -9.36 -14.59 14.78
C ARG A 153 -9.59 -13.49 15.82
N LEU A 154 -8.72 -12.47 15.89
CA LEU A 154 -8.86 -11.37 16.84
C LEU A 154 -10.13 -10.56 16.59
N LEU A 155 -10.45 -10.33 15.32
CA LEU A 155 -11.68 -9.62 14.92
C LEU A 155 -12.92 -10.43 15.28
N LEU A 156 -12.89 -11.75 15.06
CA LEU A 156 -13.98 -12.65 15.48
C LEU A 156 -14.16 -12.68 17.01
N TYR A 157 -13.07 -12.71 17.78
CA TYR A 157 -13.14 -12.63 19.25
C TYR A 157 -13.79 -11.34 19.74
N VAL A 158 -13.42 -10.19 19.15
CA VAL A 158 -14.01 -8.90 19.50
C VAL A 158 -15.53 -8.91 19.21
N LEU A 159 -15.95 -9.41 18.05
CA LEU A 159 -17.38 -9.51 17.71
C LEU A 159 -18.18 -10.40 18.67
N LEU A 160 -17.62 -11.52 19.11
CA LEU A 160 -18.27 -12.43 20.07
C LEU A 160 -18.44 -11.78 21.44
N ILE A 161 -17.45 -11.01 21.90
CA ILE A 161 -17.53 -10.24 23.14
C ILE A 161 -18.65 -9.19 23.04
N PHE A 162 -18.70 -8.43 21.94
CA PHE A 162 -19.77 -7.45 21.72
C PHE A 162 -21.17 -8.09 21.68
N CYS A 163 -21.33 -9.24 21.02
CA CYS A 163 -22.60 -9.98 21.03
C CYS A 163 -23.02 -10.42 22.45
N SER A 164 -22.06 -10.82 23.28
CA SER A 164 -22.32 -11.23 24.67
C SER A 164 -22.80 -10.04 25.53
N PHE A 165 -22.22 -8.85 25.33
CA PHE A 165 -22.70 -7.65 26.03
C PHE A 165 -24.10 -7.21 25.58
N ILE A 166 -24.40 -7.28 24.28
CA ILE A 166 -25.73 -6.93 23.74
C ILE A 166 -26.81 -7.86 24.32
N THR A 167 -26.55 -9.17 24.35
CA THR A 167 -27.51 -10.14 24.90
C THR A 167 -27.72 -9.94 26.40
N LEU A 168 -26.65 -9.69 27.16
CA LEU A 168 -26.75 -9.39 28.60
C LEU A 168 -27.55 -8.10 28.85
N TRP A 169 -27.33 -7.06 28.05
CA TRP A 169 -28.07 -5.80 28.14
C TRP A 169 -29.57 -5.97 27.89
N ILE A 170 -29.93 -6.74 26.85
CA ILE A 170 -31.33 -7.05 26.54
C ILE A 170 -31.96 -7.84 27.71
N SER A 171 -31.23 -8.80 28.29
CA SER A 171 -31.70 -9.59 29.43
C SER A 171 -31.92 -8.73 30.67
N MET A 172 -31.00 -7.79 30.96
CA MET A 172 -31.16 -6.84 32.07
C MET A 172 -32.35 -5.89 31.87
N LYS A 173 -32.57 -5.41 30.65
CA LYS A 173 -33.74 -4.59 30.31
C LYS A 173 -35.05 -5.32 30.55
N LYS A 174 -35.07 -6.64 30.33
CA LYS A 174 -36.24 -7.48 30.59
C LYS A 174 -36.52 -7.62 32.09
N LEU A 175 -35.48 -7.82 32.90
CA LEU A 175 -35.59 -7.93 34.37
C LEU A 175 -36.00 -6.63 35.06
N LEU A 176 -35.70 -5.46 34.48
CA LEU A 176 -36.11 -4.16 35.04
C LEU A 176 -37.55 -3.77 34.71
N LYS A 177 -38.26 -4.57 33.90
CA LYS A 177 -39.63 -4.28 33.47
C LYS A 177 -40.69 -5.11 34.22
N GLU A 178 -40.25 -6.09 35.01
CA GLU A 178 -41.07 -6.80 36.00
C GLU A 178 -40.88 -6.18 37.38
#